data_AF-A0A6I5CAK0-F1
#
_entry.id   AF-A0A6I5CAK0-F1
#
_cell.length_a   1.000
_cell.length_b   1.000
_cell.length_c   1.000
_cell.angle_alpha   90.00
_cell.angle_beta   90.00
_cell.angle_gamma   90.00
#
_symmetry.space_group_name_H-M   'P 1'
#
loop_
_entity.id
_entity.type
_entity.pdbx_description
1 polymer ?
#
loop_
_entity_poly.entity_id
_entity_poly.type
_entity_poly.pdbx_seq_one_letter_code
_entity_poly.pdbx_strand_id
1 'polypeptide(L)' 'CGGLAWGHGGTIPGYQTFGGTTDDGRAVNVTVTTIADDDTTQHVDQAVDEALCH' A
#
# COMPACT_ATOMS: atom_id res chain seq x y z
N CYS A 1 7.60 4.19 8.71
CA CYS A 1 8.02 5.13 9.77
C CYS A 1 7.02 5.23 10.92
N GLY A 2 6.00 4.36 10.98
CA GLY A 2 5.08 4.31 12.13
C GLY A 2 4.09 5.48 12.21
N GLY A 3 3.87 6.19 11.10
CA GLY A 3 2.85 7.23 10.99
C GLY A 3 1.45 6.65 10.70
N LEU A 4 0.43 7.49 10.78
CA LEU A 4 -0.92 7.13 10.39
C LEU A 4 -1.17 7.49 8.92
N ALA A 5 -1.66 6.51 8.15
CA ALA A 5 -2.14 6.73 6.80
C ALA A 5 -3.54 6.13 6.64
N TRP A 6 -4.36 6.78 5.81
CA TRP A 6 -5.69 6.29 5.42
C TRP A 6 -5.65 5.84 3.98
N GLY A 7 -6.10 4.61 3.73
CA GLY A 7 -6.05 3.99 2.42
C GLY A 7 -7.30 3.20 2.10
N HIS A 8 -7.41 2.80 0.83
CA HIS A 8 -8.37 1.82 0.37
C HIS A 8 -7.68 0.94 -0.67
N GLY A 9 -7.70 -0.37 -0.44
CA GLY A 9 -7.21 -1.35 -1.40
C GLY A 9 -8.27 -1.76 -2.41
N GLY A 10 -7.90 -2.57 -3.39
CA GLY A 10 -8.84 -3.05 -4.39
C GLY A 10 -8.35 -4.34 -5.00
N THR A 11 -9.25 -5.28 -5.25
CA THR A 11 -8.90 -6.59 -5.80
C THR A 11 -9.78 -6.89 -7.00
N ILE A 12 -9.13 -7.18 -8.12
CA ILE A 12 -9.76 -7.76 -9.33
C ILE A 12 -8.93 -8.98 -9.76
N PRO A 13 -9.48 -9.92 -10.55
CA PRO A 13 -8.69 -11.06 -11.01
C PRO A 13 -7.36 -10.63 -11.66
N GLY A 14 -6.25 -11.09 -11.09
CA GLY A 14 -4.90 -10.79 -11.58
C GLY A 14 -4.29 -9.46 -11.10
N TYR A 15 -5.01 -8.64 -10.33
CA TYR A 15 -4.47 -7.38 -9.79
C TYR A 15 -4.96 -7.05 -8.39
N GLN A 16 -4.09 -6.45 -7.61
CA GLN A 16 -4.44 -5.88 -6.32
C GLN A 16 -3.76 -4.52 -6.12
N THR A 17 -4.49 -3.57 -5.54
CA THR A 17 -4.02 -2.22 -5.25
C THR A 17 -3.90 -2.00 -3.75
N PHE A 18 -2.85 -1.29 -3.35
CA PHE A 18 -2.53 -0.89 -1.99
C PHE A 18 -2.12 0.57 -1.99
N GLY A 19 -2.20 1.24 -0.84
CA GLY A 19 -1.78 2.63 -0.75
C GLY A 19 -2.48 3.36 0.38
N GLY A 20 -2.17 4.65 0.48
CA GLY A 20 -2.76 5.52 1.48
C GLY A 20 -2.26 6.94 1.37
N THR A 21 -2.88 7.80 2.18
CA THR A 21 -2.53 9.21 2.32
C THR A 21 -2.31 9.55 3.79
N THR A 22 -1.36 10.43 4.07
CA THR A 22 -1.10 10.99 5.41
C THR A 22 -1.82 12.33 5.59
N ASP A 23 -1.88 12.83 6.83
CA ASP A 23 -2.57 14.07 7.20
C ASP A 23 -1.90 15.34 6.61
N ASP A 24 -0.59 15.27 6.37
CA ASP A 24 0.19 16.29 5.67
C ASP A 24 0.10 16.19 4.13
N GLY A 25 -0.75 15.31 3.60
CA GLY A 25 -1.10 15.25 2.19
C GLY A 25 -0.17 14.42 1.29
N ARG A 26 0.80 13.68 1.86
CA ARG A 26 1.55 12.69 1.06
C ARG A 26 0.64 11.54 0.68
N ALA A 27 0.91 10.92 -0.46
CA ALA A 27 0.12 9.82 -0.99
C ALA A 27 1.00 8.83 -1.74
N VAL A 28 0.68 7.54 -1.60
CA VAL A 28 1.26 6.45 -2.40
C VAL A 28 0.16 5.53 -2.91
N ASN A 29 0.33 5.01 -4.12
CA ASN A 29 -0.49 3.95 -4.68
C ASN A 29 0.42 2.90 -5.32
N VAL A 30 0.22 1.64 -4.97
CA VAL A 30 0.95 0.48 -5.48
C VAL A 30 -0.05 -0.48 -6.12
N THR A 31 0.28 -1.00 -7.29
CA THR A 31 -0.49 -2.06 -7.96
C THR A 31 0.42 -3.25 -8.22
N VAL A 32 -0.01 -4.43 -7.81
CA VAL A 32 0.67 -5.70 -8.14
C VAL A 32 -0.16 -6.48 -9.15
N THR A 33 0.51 -7.23 -10.02
CA THR A 33 -0.11 -8.07 -11.07
C THR A 33 -0.34 -9.50 -10.58
N THR A 34 -0.83 -9.62 -9.35
CA THR A 34 -1.23 -10.88 -8.72
C THR A 34 -2.33 -10.61 -7.71
N ILE A 35 -3.01 -11.65 -7.24
CA ILE A 35 -3.72 -11.60 -5.96
C ILE A 35 -2.66 -11.89 -4.91
N ALA A 36 -2.38 -10.92 -4.04
CA ALA A 36 -1.33 -11.05 -3.04
C ALA A 36 -1.72 -12.12 -2.02
N ASP A 37 -0.77 -13.01 -1.71
CA ASP A 37 -0.79 -13.81 -0.50
C ASP A 37 -0.31 -12.98 0.69
N ASP A 38 -0.24 -13.59 1.88
CA ASP A 38 0.14 -12.90 3.11
C ASP A 38 1.54 -12.30 3.03
N ASP A 39 2.50 -13.02 2.45
CA ASP A 39 3.89 -12.57 2.31
C ASP A 39 4.01 -11.40 1.32
N THR A 40 3.34 -11.50 0.18
CA THR A 40 3.26 -10.39 -0.79
C THR A 40 2.58 -9.18 -0.18
N THR A 41 1.51 -9.38 0.59
CA THR A 41 0.80 -8.30 1.28
C THR A 41 1.74 -7.58 2.25
N GLN A 42 2.48 -8.33 3.07
CA GLN A 42 3.44 -7.75 4.01
C GLN A 42 4.53 -6.95 3.29
N HIS A 43 5.07 -7.47 2.18
CA HIS A 43 6.07 -6.76 1.39
C HIS A 43 5.53 -5.45 0.80
N VAL A 44 4.29 -5.45 0.28
CA VAL A 44 3.68 -4.25 -0.29
C VAL A 44 3.34 -3.23 0.80
N ASP A 45 2.85 -3.67 1.97
CA ASP A 45 2.59 -2.78 3.10
C ASP A 45 3.89 -2.11 3.59
N GLN A 46 5.00 -2.86 3.62
CA GLN A 46 6.30 -2.29 3.93
C GLN A 46 6.74 -1.26 2.88
N ALA A 47 6.55 -1.56 1.58
CA ALA A 47 6.85 -0.61 0.51
C ALA A 47 6.00 0.67 0.61
N VAL A 48 4.73 0.55 1.01
CA VAL A 48 3.83 1.70 1.28
C VAL A 48 4.33 2.52 2.47
N ASP A 49 4.71 1.88 3.57
CA ASP A 49 5.26 2.56 4.75
C ASP A 49 6.60 3.27 4.45
N GLU A 50 7.49 2.64 3.69
CA GLU A 50 8.75 3.22 3.24
C GLU A 50 8.56 4.38 2.24
N ALA A 51 7.57 4.30 1.35
CA ALA A 51 7.27 5.40 0.43
C ALA A 51 6.64 6.62 1.15
N LEU A 52 5.91 6.37 2.25
CA LEU A 52 5.34 7.41 3.10
C LEU A 52 6.30 7.86 4.21
N CYS A 53 7.47 7.24 4.35
CA CYS A 53 8.47 7.61 5.34
C CYS A 53 9.12 8.97 5.07
N HIS A 54 9.34 9.74 6.14
CA HIS A 54 10.27 10.85 6.23
C HIS A 54 10.90 10.88 7.61
#